data_AF-A0A9E3GZJ7-F1
#
_entry.id   AF-A0A9E3GZJ7-F1
#
_cell.length_a   1.000
_cell.length_b   1.000
_cell.length_c   1.000
_cell.angle_alpha   90.00
_cell.angle_beta   90.00
_cell.angle_gamma   90.00
#
_symmetry.space_group_name_H-M   'P 1'
#
loop_
_entity.id
_entity.type
_entity.pdbx_description
1 polymer ?
#
loop_
_entity_poly.entity_id
_entity_poly.type
_entity_poly.pdbx_seq_one_letter_code
_entity_poly.pdbx_strand_id
1 'polypeptide(L)'
;MRAAAMPSTAEIRERLSDYVAAAMQFIAPDHAKAMVRKLMPRHERDMDALSQDRVMIMMADAAILSGDLVLSQASAGGSTAFDRLARSLRPLPPAGAAAIAALGQARFRVLRLGPGPTQDAVSGEAVRLDEPDLPPLPPQTHLFARIAVLADGSACLAGAVTPLDAAALAVARNHPAAGAPAAAANVRWAEAVYVHVVRNGTLDVPGLNRPGEDTGEADPFGDIDGALQDLTVAWAALEGAAAGPDLLRQTRLSADLPTILDALISAAIAREAEVHEVADPLVRVLEVQLETVALRERGGSTGLTLDAIAAALAARGCPPEVHALFAMLRRRLGGGARAGTPGSGDPELDRLVQRIQGLRAKTVGRGCTEQEAMAAAEKVAELLDRHGLSLSELEFRAQPCEGIGIQTNRRRRAPIDDCIPAIAAFFDCRVWAERAAGAPLRYVFFGLRGDVTASEYLYEMVERAFDTETDMFRAGEIYLELAGERRSATNSFQIGLARGIAGKLGSMREARDAVMRSSSGRDLVPAKAALVDEEMAKLGLNLQRKGSSRGKRVLRDAYAAGEAAGQRFEFADAIPAPN
;
A
#
# COMPACT_ATOMS: atom_id res chain seq x y z
N MET A 1 -20.59 -29.56 -23.47
CA MET A 1 -19.28 -29.02 -23.02
C MET A 1 -18.59 -28.42 -24.23
N ARG A 2 -18.49 -27.08 -24.33
CA ARG A 2 -17.65 -26.44 -25.35
C ARG A 2 -16.19 -26.70 -24.97
N ALA A 3 -15.39 -27.26 -25.87
CA ALA A 3 -13.95 -27.36 -25.69
C ALA A 3 -13.41 -25.94 -25.50
N ALA A 4 -12.72 -25.69 -24.38
CA ALA A 4 -12.03 -24.42 -24.18
C ALA A 4 -10.98 -24.29 -25.30
N ALA A 5 -10.99 -23.15 -26.02
CA ALA A 5 -9.99 -22.88 -27.04
C ALA A 5 -8.60 -22.97 -26.41
N MET A 6 -7.67 -23.66 -27.07
CA MET A 6 -6.29 -23.71 -26.59
C MET A 6 -5.71 -22.28 -26.63
N PRO A 7 -5.01 -21.84 -25.57
CA PRO A 7 -4.41 -20.51 -25.53
C PRO A 7 -3.38 -20.37 -26.65
N SER A 8 -3.26 -19.17 -27.20
CA SER A 8 -2.26 -18.89 -28.23
C SER A 8 -0.85 -18.81 -27.63
N THR A 9 0.17 -19.12 -28.43
CA THR A 9 1.58 -19.05 -28.03
C THR A 9 1.98 -17.62 -27.60
N ALA A 10 1.41 -16.60 -28.24
CA ALA A 10 1.62 -15.20 -27.89
C ALA A 10 1.11 -14.86 -26.47
N GLU A 11 -0.11 -15.29 -26.14
CA GLU A 11 -0.69 -15.08 -24.79
C GLU A 11 0.09 -15.81 -23.69
N ILE A 12 0.69 -16.96 -24.00
CA ILE A 12 1.55 -17.67 -23.04
C ILE A 12 2.85 -16.89 -22.81
N ARG A 13 3.45 -16.38 -23.88
CA ARG A 13 4.71 -15.62 -23.85
C ARG A 13 4.61 -14.34 -23.05
N GLU A 14 3.58 -13.54 -23.30
CA GLU A 14 3.32 -12.28 -22.60
C GLU A 14 3.30 -12.48 -21.07
N ARG A 15 2.78 -13.64 -20.62
CA ARG A 15 2.69 -13.99 -19.21
C ARG A 15 3.96 -14.57 -18.59
N LEU A 16 4.94 -15.01 -19.39
CA LEU A 16 6.16 -15.64 -18.85
C LEU A 16 6.95 -14.66 -17.98
N SER A 17 7.17 -13.43 -18.47
CA SER A 17 7.91 -12.39 -17.74
C SER A 17 7.21 -12.04 -16.42
N ASP A 18 5.89 -11.79 -16.47
CA ASP A 18 5.07 -11.52 -15.29
C ASP A 18 5.18 -12.62 -14.22
N TYR A 19 5.17 -13.89 -14.64
CA TYR A 19 5.28 -15.01 -13.70
C TYR A 19 6.70 -15.25 -13.20
N VAL A 20 7.74 -14.91 -13.98
CA VAL A 20 9.11 -14.88 -13.47
C VAL A 20 9.24 -13.84 -12.36
N ALA A 21 8.75 -12.62 -12.60
CA ALA A 21 8.72 -11.57 -11.58
C ALA A 21 7.89 -11.98 -10.35
N ALA A 22 6.68 -12.50 -10.55
CA ALA A 22 5.81 -12.96 -9.47
C ALA A 22 6.40 -14.15 -8.68
N ALA A 23 7.25 -14.99 -9.29
CA ALA A 23 7.88 -16.11 -8.60
C ALA A 23 8.96 -15.64 -7.61
N MET A 24 9.55 -14.44 -7.81
CA MET A 24 10.57 -13.89 -6.91
C MET A 24 10.06 -13.71 -5.47
N GLN A 25 8.77 -13.43 -5.28
CA GLN A 25 8.17 -13.29 -3.93
C GLN A 25 8.24 -14.59 -3.10
N PHE A 26 8.46 -15.74 -3.75
CA PHE A 26 8.57 -17.05 -3.10
C PHE A 26 10.01 -17.43 -2.75
N ILE A 27 10.95 -16.49 -2.88
CA ILE A 27 12.35 -16.66 -2.52
C ILE A 27 12.59 -15.98 -1.16
N ALA A 28 13.20 -16.72 -0.22
CA ALA A 28 13.62 -16.13 1.04
C ALA A 28 14.80 -15.15 0.80
N PRO A 29 14.75 -13.90 1.31
CA PRO A 29 15.80 -12.92 1.11
C PRO A 29 17.20 -13.41 1.52
N ASP A 30 17.28 -14.19 2.59
CA ASP A 30 18.55 -14.75 3.07
C ASP A 30 19.12 -15.81 2.12
N HIS A 31 18.27 -16.57 1.42
CA HIS A 31 18.70 -17.52 0.39
C HIS A 31 19.27 -16.78 -0.81
N ALA A 32 18.61 -15.72 -1.27
CA ALA A 32 19.10 -14.88 -2.36
C ALA A 32 20.46 -14.26 -2.01
N LYS A 33 20.58 -13.65 -0.81
CA LYS A 33 21.86 -13.10 -0.31
C LYS A 33 22.95 -14.15 -0.21
N ALA A 34 22.62 -15.36 0.27
CA ALA A 34 23.57 -16.45 0.35
C ALA A 34 24.06 -16.88 -1.04
N MET A 35 23.17 -16.88 -2.05
CA MET A 35 23.55 -17.20 -3.43
C MET A 35 24.45 -16.12 -4.03
N VAL A 36 24.16 -14.83 -3.85
CA VAL A 36 25.04 -13.73 -4.28
C VAL A 36 26.44 -13.93 -3.70
N ARG A 37 26.55 -14.12 -2.39
CA ARG A 37 27.85 -14.38 -1.72
C ARG A 37 28.56 -15.62 -2.26
N LYS A 38 27.82 -16.64 -2.68
CA LYS A 38 28.38 -17.87 -3.25
C LYS A 38 29.03 -17.62 -4.60
N LEU A 39 28.44 -16.76 -5.44
CA LEU A 39 28.96 -16.42 -6.76
C LEU A 39 30.21 -15.52 -6.67
N MET A 40 30.26 -14.62 -5.69
CA MET A 40 31.38 -13.71 -5.48
C MET A 40 32.69 -14.45 -5.12
N PRO A 41 33.86 -13.80 -5.33
CA PRO A 41 35.15 -14.29 -4.81
C PRO A 41 35.12 -14.49 -3.29
N ARG A 42 35.88 -15.47 -2.79
CA ARG A 42 35.88 -15.83 -1.36
C ARG A 42 36.86 -15.00 -0.51
N HIS A 43 37.83 -14.34 -1.13
CA HIS A 43 38.88 -13.60 -0.43
C HIS A 43 38.79 -12.12 -0.78
N GLU A 44 38.77 -11.26 0.25
CA GLU A 44 38.77 -9.80 0.10
C GLU A 44 39.97 -9.31 -0.73
N ARG A 45 41.13 -9.98 -0.63
CA ARG A 45 42.32 -9.67 -1.44
C ARG A 45 42.09 -9.81 -2.95
N ASP A 46 41.18 -10.67 -3.37
CA ASP A 46 40.84 -10.84 -4.79
C ASP A 46 39.95 -9.68 -5.29
N MET A 47 39.24 -9.02 -4.37
CA MET A 47 38.40 -7.84 -4.64
C MET A 47 39.22 -6.56 -4.65
N ASP A 48 40.20 -6.43 -3.74
CA ASP A 48 41.06 -5.25 -3.59
C ASP A 48 41.93 -4.98 -4.83
N ALA A 49 42.15 -6.00 -5.66
CA ALA A 49 42.89 -5.91 -6.92
C ALA A 49 42.04 -5.43 -8.12
N LEU A 50 40.72 -5.33 -7.97
CA LEU A 50 39.80 -4.95 -9.04
C LEU A 50 39.54 -3.44 -9.02
N SER A 51 39.29 -2.86 -10.21
CA SER A 51 38.78 -1.48 -10.28
C SER A 51 37.37 -1.39 -9.68
N GLN A 52 36.99 -0.21 -9.19
CA GLN A 52 35.64 0.04 -8.66
C GLN A 52 34.56 -0.34 -9.68
N ASP A 53 34.73 0.04 -10.95
CA ASP A 53 33.81 -0.30 -12.03
C ASP A 53 33.64 -1.82 -12.20
N ARG A 54 34.75 -2.57 -12.12
CA ARG A 54 34.71 -4.03 -12.24
C ARG A 54 34.01 -4.67 -11.04
N VAL A 55 34.20 -4.14 -9.83
CA VAL A 55 33.47 -4.59 -8.64
C VAL A 55 31.97 -4.35 -8.79
N MET A 56 31.56 -3.18 -9.30
CA MET A 56 30.15 -2.86 -9.53
C MET A 56 29.50 -3.78 -10.57
N ILE A 57 30.16 -3.98 -11.72
CA ILE A 57 29.68 -4.91 -12.76
C ILE A 57 29.56 -6.32 -12.19
N MET A 58 30.56 -6.78 -11.43
CA MET A 58 30.54 -8.10 -10.82
C MET A 58 29.39 -8.25 -9.80
N MET A 59 29.11 -7.23 -8.99
CA MET A 59 27.99 -7.25 -8.05
C MET A 59 26.63 -7.27 -8.78
N ALA A 60 26.50 -6.51 -9.87
CA ALA A 60 25.30 -6.52 -10.71
C ALA A 60 25.08 -7.89 -11.36
N ASP A 61 26.12 -8.45 -11.99
CA ASP A 61 26.09 -9.81 -12.56
C ASP A 61 25.73 -10.83 -11.47
N ALA A 62 26.34 -10.76 -10.28
CA ALA A 62 26.04 -11.67 -9.18
C ALA A 62 24.57 -11.57 -8.71
N ALA A 63 24.02 -10.36 -8.62
CA ALA A 63 22.63 -10.14 -8.23
C ALA A 63 21.66 -10.76 -9.25
N ILE A 64 21.81 -10.43 -10.53
CA ILE A 64 20.92 -10.89 -11.62
C ILE A 64 20.98 -12.41 -11.74
N LEU A 65 22.19 -12.96 -11.85
CA LEU A 65 22.40 -14.39 -12.09
C LEU A 65 21.99 -15.25 -10.87
N SER A 66 22.12 -14.70 -9.65
CA SER A 66 21.64 -15.39 -8.44
C SER A 66 20.13 -15.55 -8.43
N GLY A 67 19.38 -14.55 -8.91
CA GLY A 67 17.92 -14.60 -9.00
C GLY A 67 17.45 -15.75 -9.88
N ASP A 68 18.06 -15.90 -11.06
CA ASP A 68 17.71 -16.96 -12.02
C ASP A 68 18.02 -18.38 -11.48
N LEU A 69 19.14 -18.53 -10.76
CA LEU A 69 19.48 -19.79 -10.08
C LEU A 69 18.46 -20.14 -9.00
N VAL A 70 18.13 -19.19 -8.12
CA VAL A 70 17.28 -19.48 -6.95
C VAL A 70 15.83 -19.76 -7.36
N LEU A 71 15.34 -19.14 -8.44
CA LEU A 71 14.05 -19.48 -9.04
C LEU A 71 13.99 -20.96 -9.47
N SER A 72 15.10 -21.48 -10.00
CA SER A 72 15.22 -22.83 -10.55
C SER A 72 15.60 -23.89 -9.51
N GLN A 73 16.05 -23.49 -8.32
CA GLN A 73 16.42 -24.40 -7.23
C GLN A 73 15.20 -24.94 -6.49
N ALA A 74 15.14 -26.27 -6.37
CA ALA A 74 14.19 -26.92 -5.48
C ALA A 74 14.55 -26.64 -4.01
N SER A 75 13.54 -26.34 -3.19
CA SER A 75 13.72 -26.26 -1.73
C SER A 75 13.95 -27.65 -1.11
N ALA A 76 14.20 -27.72 0.20
CA ALA A 76 14.28 -28.99 0.93
C ALA A 76 13.01 -29.86 0.75
N GLY A 77 11.85 -29.24 0.50
CA GLY A 77 10.60 -29.91 0.19
C GLY A 77 10.42 -30.30 -1.29
N GLY A 78 11.46 -30.19 -2.11
CA GLY A 78 11.45 -30.57 -3.53
C GLY A 78 10.77 -29.58 -4.48
N SER A 79 10.10 -28.54 -3.98
CA SER A 79 9.38 -27.56 -4.80
C SER A 79 10.26 -26.35 -5.17
N THR A 80 10.20 -25.92 -6.43
CA THR A 80 10.81 -24.67 -6.94
C THR A 80 9.96 -23.44 -6.57
N ALA A 81 10.46 -22.23 -6.89
CA ALA A 81 9.68 -21.01 -6.74
C ALA A 81 8.42 -21.02 -7.62
N PHE A 82 8.53 -21.53 -8.85
CA PHE A 82 7.41 -21.69 -9.77
C PHE A 82 6.35 -22.65 -9.23
N ASP A 83 6.74 -23.75 -8.58
CA ASP A 83 5.78 -24.68 -7.95
C ASP A 83 5.01 -24.04 -6.78
N ARG A 84 5.64 -23.09 -6.07
CA ARG A 84 4.98 -22.33 -5.01
C ARG A 84 4.01 -21.30 -5.59
N LEU A 85 4.43 -20.56 -6.62
CA LEU A 85 3.58 -19.65 -7.38
C LEU A 85 2.36 -20.37 -7.94
N ALA A 86 2.56 -21.52 -8.61
CA ALA A 86 1.52 -22.36 -9.19
C ALA A 86 0.45 -22.77 -8.17
N ARG A 87 0.83 -23.01 -6.92
CA ARG A 87 -0.10 -23.35 -5.84
C ARG A 87 -0.87 -22.14 -5.33
N SER A 88 -0.22 -20.98 -5.25
CA SER A 88 -0.81 -19.74 -4.75
C SER A 88 -1.89 -19.15 -5.67
N LEU A 89 -1.75 -19.33 -6.98
CA LEU A 89 -2.63 -18.69 -7.98
C LEU A 89 -3.85 -19.54 -8.38
N ARG A 90 -4.10 -20.70 -7.77
CA ARG A 90 -5.20 -21.57 -8.20
C ARG A 90 -6.58 -20.97 -7.86
N PRO A 91 -7.55 -20.96 -8.80
CA PRO A 91 -7.47 -21.48 -10.17
C PRO A 91 -6.84 -20.50 -11.18
N LEU A 92 -5.98 -21.02 -12.07
CA LEU A 92 -5.36 -20.25 -13.16
C LEU A 92 -6.14 -20.41 -14.48
N PRO A 93 -6.21 -19.36 -15.32
CA PRO A 93 -6.68 -19.50 -16.69
C PRO A 93 -5.76 -20.44 -17.51
N PRO A 94 -6.23 -21.06 -18.61
CA PRO A 94 -5.46 -22.02 -19.40
C PRO A 94 -4.09 -21.53 -19.85
N ALA A 95 -3.99 -20.30 -20.35
CA ALA A 95 -2.71 -19.69 -20.75
C ALA A 95 -1.74 -19.57 -19.55
N GLY A 96 -2.25 -19.16 -18.39
CA GLY A 96 -1.44 -19.02 -17.18
C GLY A 96 -0.94 -20.36 -16.63
N ALA A 97 -1.78 -21.40 -16.71
CA ALA A 97 -1.38 -22.75 -16.35
C ALA A 97 -0.29 -23.29 -17.29
N ALA A 98 -0.40 -23.02 -18.60
CA ALA A 98 0.60 -23.42 -19.59
C ALA A 98 1.94 -22.68 -19.39
N ALA A 99 1.91 -21.37 -19.14
CA ALA A 99 3.11 -20.57 -18.88
C ALA A 99 3.88 -21.08 -17.64
N ILE A 100 3.17 -21.31 -16.53
CA ILE A 100 3.78 -21.82 -15.30
C ILE A 100 4.33 -23.24 -15.49
N ALA A 101 3.63 -24.10 -16.24
CA ALA A 101 4.14 -25.43 -16.58
C ALA A 101 5.43 -25.36 -17.40
N ALA A 102 5.48 -24.46 -18.40
CA ALA A 102 6.67 -24.23 -19.21
C ALA A 102 7.84 -23.71 -18.35
N LEU A 103 7.60 -22.77 -17.41
CA LEU A 103 8.61 -22.27 -16.48
C LEU A 103 9.15 -23.36 -15.54
N GLY A 104 8.29 -24.25 -15.04
CA GLY A 104 8.72 -25.38 -14.20
C GLY A 104 9.54 -26.43 -14.96
N GLN A 105 9.34 -26.53 -16.28
CA GLN A 105 10.09 -27.41 -17.15
C GLN A 105 11.31 -26.74 -17.80
N ALA A 106 11.47 -25.42 -17.64
CA ALA A 106 12.55 -24.68 -18.25
C ALA A 106 13.94 -25.20 -17.82
N ARG A 107 14.89 -25.19 -18.75
CA ARG A 107 16.25 -25.71 -18.54
C ARG A 107 17.29 -24.73 -19.07
N PHE A 108 18.42 -24.64 -18.39
CA PHE A 108 19.58 -23.92 -18.88
C PHE A 108 20.15 -24.64 -20.11
N ARG A 109 20.46 -23.89 -21.16
CA ARG A 109 21.03 -24.35 -22.43
C ARG A 109 22.10 -23.37 -22.91
N VAL A 110 23.00 -23.85 -23.77
CA VAL A 110 23.94 -23.00 -24.51
C VAL A 110 23.41 -22.88 -25.93
N LEU A 111 22.92 -21.71 -26.34
CA LEU A 111 22.41 -21.49 -27.69
C LEU A 111 23.50 -20.90 -28.57
N ARG A 112 23.75 -21.51 -29.73
CA ARG A 112 24.57 -20.93 -30.79
C ARG A 112 23.67 -20.18 -31.77
N LEU A 113 23.87 -18.88 -31.86
CA LEU A 113 23.17 -18.01 -32.81
C LEU A 113 23.98 -17.84 -34.09
N GLY A 114 23.31 -17.79 -35.22
CA GLY A 114 23.95 -17.61 -36.52
C GLY A 114 22.91 -17.41 -37.63
N PRO A 115 23.34 -17.34 -38.90
CA PRO A 115 22.45 -17.18 -40.04
C PRO A 115 21.54 -18.39 -40.32
N GLY A 116 21.77 -19.51 -39.63
CA GLY A 116 20.93 -20.71 -39.68
C GLY A 116 20.01 -20.84 -38.46
N PRO A 117 19.27 -21.95 -38.33
CA PRO A 117 18.44 -22.19 -37.15
C PRO A 117 19.30 -22.21 -35.88
N THR A 118 18.77 -21.59 -34.81
CA THR A 118 19.39 -21.62 -33.48
C THR A 118 19.56 -23.07 -33.03
N GLN A 119 20.72 -23.40 -32.46
CA GLN A 119 21.04 -24.76 -32.01
C GLN A 119 21.56 -24.74 -30.59
N ASP A 120 21.20 -25.76 -29.81
CA ASP A 120 21.84 -26.05 -28.54
C ASP A 120 23.26 -26.56 -28.81
N ALA A 121 24.27 -25.79 -28.40
CA ALA A 121 25.67 -26.05 -28.64
C ALA A 121 26.23 -27.21 -27.82
N VAL A 122 25.45 -27.76 -26.87
CA VAL A 122 25.81 -28.95 -26.09
C VAL A 122 25.14 -30.19 -26.66
N SER A 123 23.83 -30.16 -26.90
CA SER A 123 23.09 -31.33 -27.39
C SER A 123 23.05 -31.47 -28.91
N GLY A 124 23.29 -30.38 -29.65
CA GLY A 124 23.11 -30.30 -31.11
C GLY A 124 21.65 -30.16 -31.55
N GLU A 125 20.70 -30.09 -30.62
CA GLU A 125 19.28 -29.96 -30.90
C GLU A 125 18.96 -28.60 -31.55
N ALA A 126 18.14 -28.60 -32.61
CA ALA A 126 17.62 -27.37 -33.19
C ALA A 126 16.56 -26.76 -32.26
N VAL A 127 16.72 -25.48 -31.91
CA VAL A 127 15.82 -24.75 -31.03
C VAL A 127 15.12 -23.66 -31.83
N ARG A 128 13.79 -23.72 -31.91
CA ARG A 128 12.98 -22.67 -32.53
C ARG A 128 12.78 -21.53 -31.54
N LEU A 129 13.83 -20.73 -31.35
CA LEU A 129 13.81 -19.56 -30.49
C LEU A 129 12.94 -18.46 -31.12
N ASP A 130 11.98 -17.95 -30.38
CA ASP A 130 11.06 -16.89 -30.81
C ASP A 130 11.18 -15.69 -29.86
N GLU A 131 12.22 -14.90 -30.10
CA GLU A 131 12.65 -13.77 -29.27
C GLU A 131 12.84 -12.52 -30.15
N PRO A 132 11.78 -11.72 -30.37
CA PRO A 132 11.85 -10.55 -31.25
C PRO A 132 12.74 -9.43 -30.70
N ASP A 133 12.96 -9.40 -29.38
CA ASP A 133 13.62 -8.29 -28.68
C ASP A 133 15.13 -8.52 -28.46
N LEU A 134 15.70 -9.60 -29.01
CA LEU A 134 17.12 -9.86 -28.90
C LEU A 134 17.90 -8.84 -29.76
N PRO A 135 18.86 -8.08 -29.20
CA PRO A 135 19.65 -7.14 -30.00
C PRO A 135 20.45 -7.87 -31.08
N PRO A 136 20.89 -7.17 -32.15
CA PRO A 136 21.73 -7.76 -33.17
C PRO A 136 23.04 -8.25 -32.56
N LEU A 137 23.25 -9.56 -32.57
CA LEU A 137 24.42 -10.20 -31.99
C LEU A 137 25.47 -10.51 -33.05
N PRO A 138 26.77 -10.48 -32.70
CA PRO A 138 27.82 -10.98 -33.57
C PRO A 138 27.53 -12.41 -34.06
N PRO A 139 27.89 -12.76 -35.30
CA PRO A 139 27.74 -14.12 -35.80
C PRO A 139 28.45 -15.12 -34.89
N GLN A 140 27.85 -16.29 -34.66
CA GLN A 140 28.39 -17.37 -33.82
C GLN A 140 28.49 -17.02 -32.33
N THR A 141 27.79 -15.97 -31.85
CA THR A 141 27.63 -15.72 -30.41
C THR A 141 26.96 -16.93 -29.74
N HIS A 142 27.52 -17.33 -28.60
CA HIS A 142 26.94 -18.37 -27.76
C HIS A 142 26.25 -17.70 -26.56
N LEU A 143 24.97 -17.99 -26.35
CA LEU A 143 24.20 -17.51 -25.21
C LEU A 143 23.99 -18.63 -24.20
N PHE A 144 24.17 -18.34 -22.92
CA PHE A 144 23.72 -19.20 -21.84
C PHE A 144 22.45 -18.62 -21.24
N ALA A 145 21.36 -19.37 -21.30
CA ALA A 145 20.07 -18.90 -20.80
C ALA A 145 19.19 -20.07 -20.37
N ARG A 146 18.22 -19.77 -19.50
CA ARG A 146 17.14 -20.70 -19.17
C ARG A 146 16.05 -20.64 -20.22
N ILE A 147 15.76 -21.77 -20.85
CA ILE A 147 14.85 -21.88 -21.99
C ILE A 147 13.58 -22.62 -21.56
N ALA A 148 12.43 -21.99 -21.77
CA ALA A 148 11.12 -22.59 -21.64
C ALA A 148 10.61 -23.03 -23.02
N VAL A 149 10.27 -24.32 -23.17
CA VAL A 149 9.70 -24.86 -24.42
C VAL A 149 8.19 -24.89 -24.30
N LEU A 150 7.51 -24.30 -25.28
CA LEU A 150 6.06 -24.21 -25.35
C LEU A 150 5.46 -25.43 -26.06
N ALA A 151 4.13 -25.60 -25.97
CA ALA A 151 3.43 -26.77 -26.48
C ALA A 151 3.53 -26.96 -28.00
N ASP A 152 3.78 -25.88 -28.75
CA ASP A 152 3.98 -25.88 -30.20
C ASP A 152 5.44 -26.13 -30.61
N GLY A 153 6.33 -26.37 -29.65
CA GLY A 153 7.76 -26.57 -29.85
C GLY A 153 8.57 -25.28 -30.05
N SER A 154 7.94 -24.10 -29.98
CA SER A 154 8.67 -22.84 -29.87
C SER A 154 9.34 -22.73 -28.49
N ALA A 155 10.42 -21.97 -28.43
CA ALA A 155 11.21 -21.78 -27.23
C ALA A 155 11.35 -20.30 -26.91
N CYS A 156 11.26 -19.96 -25.61
CA CYS A 156 11.41 -18.61 -25.10
C CYS A 156 12.47 -18.56 -23.99
N LEU A 157 13.08 -17.40 -23.81
CA LEU A 157 13.97 -17.05 -22.73
C LEU A 157 13.14 -16.86 -21.45
N ALA A 158 13.58 -17.47 -20.37
CA ALA A 158 12.85 -17.54 -19.10
C ALA A 158 13.67 -17.03 -17.91
N GLY A 159 14.67 -16.18 -18.15
CA GLY A 159 15.62 -15.74 -17.14
C GLY A 159 16.72 -14.88 -17.72
N ALA A 160 17.87 -14.85 -17.03
CA ALA A 160 19.00 -14.06 -17.46
C ALA A 160 19.62 -14.62 -18.74
N VAL A 161 20.03 -13.73 -19.65
CA VAL A 161 20.67 -14.08 -20.91
C VAL A 161 22.13 -13.68 -20.84
N THR A 162 23.02 -14.67 -20.85
CA THR A 162 24.45 -14.44 -20.65
C THR A 162 25.22 -14.79 -21.93
N PRO A 163 25.62 -13.81 -22.75
CA PRO A 163 26.54 -14.07 -23.85
C PRO A 163 27.87 -14.60 -23.29
N LEU A 164 28.43 -15.62 -23.92
CA LEU A 164 29.63 -16.31 -23.47
C LEU A 164 30.83 -15.96 -24.36
N ASP A 165 31.93 -15.58 -23.72
CA ASP A 165 33.23 -15.58 -24.37
C ASP A 165 33.80 -17.01 -24.50
N ALA A 166 35.02 -17.15 -25.05
CA ALA A 166 35.64 -18.45 -25.24
C ALA A 166 35.91 -19.20 -23.92
N ALA A 167 36.24 -18.49 -22.84
CA ALA A 167 36.56 -19.09 -21.54
C ALA A 167 35.29 -19.58 -20.84
N ALA A 168 34.25 -18.75 -20.79
CA ALA A 168 32.96 -19.10 -20.23
C ALA A 168 32.27 -20.21 -21.02
N LEU A 169 32.41 -20.21 -22.36
CA LEU A 169 31.92 -21.29 -23.21
C LEU A 169 32.66 -22.62 -22.95
N ALA A 170 33.97 -22.57 -22.70
CA ALA A 170 34.73 -23.77 -22.33
C ALA A 170 34.25 -24.34 -20.98
N VAL A 171 33.96 -23.48 -19.99
CA VAL A 171 33.35 -23.90 -18.71
C VAL A 171 32.00 -24.55 -18.95
N ALA A 172 31.14 -23.93 -19.77
CA ALA A 172 29.82 -24.46 -20.06
C ALA A 172 29.87 -25.82 -20.77
N ARG A 173 30.74 -26.00 -21.77
CA ARG A 173 30.85 -27.24 -22.56
C ARG A 173 31.50 -28.40 -21.79
N ASN A 174 32.51 -28.11 -20.99
CA ASN A 174 33.32 -29.15 -20.34
C ASN A 174 32.75 -29.57 -18.97
N HIS A 175 31.68 -28.92 -18.50
CA HIS A 175 31.07 -29.27 -17.22
C HIS A 175 30.40 -30.66 -17.30
N PRO A 176 30.61 -31.58 -16.33
CA PRO A 176 30.05 -32.94 -16.38
C PRO A 176 28.51 -33.02 -16.42
N ALA A 177 27.84 -31.95 -16.00
CA ALA A 177 26.38 -31.84 -16.04
C ALA A 177 25.85 -31.01 -17.23
N ALA A 178 26.70 -30.71 -18.22
CA ALA A 178 26.29 -30.00 -19.43
C ALA A 178 25.18 -30.78 -20.15
N GLY A 179 24.05 -30.11 -20.39
CA GLY A 179 22.87 -30.73 -21.02
C GLY A 179 22.16 -31.79 -20.18
N ALA A 180 22.45 -31.91 -18.87
CA ALA A 180 21.82 -32.92 -18.03
C ALA A 180 20.29 -32.70 -17.92
N PRO A 181 19.46 -33.76 -18.10
CA PRO A 181 18.00 -33.63 -18.05
C PRO A 181 17.46 -33.43 -16.62
N ALA A 182 18.20 -33.90 -15.62
CA ALA A 182 17.83 -33.77 -14.21
C ALA A 182 17.96 -32.31 -13.75
N ALA A 183 16.88 -31.74 -13.21
CA ALA A 183 16.80 -30.34 -12.82
C ALA A 183 17.94 -29.92 -11.86
N ALA A 184 18.25 -30.74 -10.85
CA ALA A 184 19.33 -30.45 -9.90
C ALA A 184 20.72 -30.42 -10.57
N ALA A 185 20.97 -31.29 -11.56
CA ALA A 185 22.23 -31.30 -12.31
C ALA A 185 22.31 -30.10 -13.27
N ASN A 186 21.20 -29.74 -13.93
CA ASN A 186 21.11 -28.58 -14.81
C ASN A 186 21.33 -27.26 -14.06
N VAL A 187 20.82 -27.13 -12.82
CA VAL A 187 21.07 -25.96 -11.98
C VAL A 187 22.52 -25.90 -11.48
N ARG A 188 23.13 -27.03 -11.11
CA ARG A 188 24.57 -27.08 -10.75
C ARG A 188 25.46 -26.68 -11.92
N TRP A 189 25.07 -27.07 -13.13
CA TRP A 189 25.75 -26.64 -14.35
C TRP A 189 25.67 -25.12 -14.54
N ALA A 190 24.47 -24.54 -14.43
CA ALA A 190 24.28 -23.09 -14.50
C ALA A 190 25.06 -22.34 -13.43
N GLU A 191 25.09 -22.87 -12.20
CA GLU A 191 25.88 -22.29 -11.12
C GLU A 191 27.37 -22.21 -11.47
N ALA A 192 27.94 -23.28 -12.03
CA ALA A 192 29.35 -23.30 -12.43
C ALA A 192 29.67 -22.25 -13.51
N VAL A 193 28.77 -22.09 -14.50
CA VAL A 193 28.91 -21.07 -15.55
C VAL A 193 28.80 -19.67 -14.95
N TYR A 194 27.80 -19.40 -14.12
CA TYR A 194 27.60 -18.08 -13.51
C TYR A 194 28.70 -17.71 -12.51
N VAL A 195 29.24 -18.66 -11.74
CA VAL A 195 30.43 -18.42 -10.91
C VAL A 195 31.61 -17.96 -11.77
N HIS A 196 31.81 -18.59 -12.93
CA HIS A 196 32.87 -18.17 -13.84
C HIS A 196 32.61 -16.76 -14.38
N VAL A 197 31.41 -16.49 -14.89
CA VAL A 197 31.02 -15.18 -15.47
C VAL A 197 31.18 -14.05 -14.46
N VAL A 198 30.67 -14.22 -13.24
CA VAL A 198 30.79 -13.20 -12.18
C VAL A 198 32.26 -12.92 -11.89
N ARG A 199 33.08 -13.96 -11.70
CA ARG A 199 34.47 -13.79 -11.23
C ARG A 199 35.44 -13.37 -12.33
N ASN A 200 35.25 -13.84 -13.56
CA ASN A 200 36.21 -13.69 -14.66
C ASN A 200 35.70 -12.80 -15.78
N GLY A 201 34.41 -12.45 -15.78
CA GLY A 201 33.77 -11.71 -16.85
C GLY A 201 33.20 -12.63 -17.93
N THR A 202 32.63 -12.01 -18.94
CA THR A 202 32.11 -12.68 -20.14
C THR A 202 32.09 -11.69 -21.30
N LEU A 203 31.54 -12.08 -22.45
CA LEU A 203 31.33 -11.18 -23.57
C LEU A 203 30.38 -10.03 -23.19
N ASP A 204 30.81 -8.79 -23.38
CA ASP A 204 29.97 -7.63 -23.15
C ASP A 204 29.17 -7.29 -24.41
N VAL A 205 27.84 -7.31 -24.29
CA VAL A 205 26.91 -6.96 -25.37
C VAL A 205 25.99 -5.84 -24.86
N PRO A 206 26.16 -4.60 -25.36
CA PRO A 206 25.26 -3.49 -25.05
C PRO A 206 23.80 -3.82 -25.39
N GLY A 207 22.88 -3.47 -24.48
CA GLY A 207 21.46 -3.75 -24.62
C GLY A 207 21.04 -5.20 -24.30
N LEU A 208 21.99 -6.10 -23.99
CA LEU A 208 21.69 -7.48 -23.58
C LEU A 208 22.11 -7.76 -22.13
N ASN A 209 23.42 -7.71 -21.85
CA ASN A 209 23.97 -7.92 -20.51
C ASN A 209 24.72 -6.69 -19.97
N ARG A 210 24.78 -5.63 -20.76
CA ARG A 210 25.28 -4.31 -20.38
C ARG A 210 24.27 -3.25 -20.79
N PRO A 211 24.27 -2.08 -20.15
CA PRO A 211 23.53 -0.92 -20.66
C PRO A 211 23.85 -0.68 -22.15
N GLY A 212 22.86 -0.29 -22.95
CA GLY A 212 23.06 0.03 -24.36
C GLY A 212 24.04 1.19 -24.57
N GLU A 213 24.70 1.25 -25.72
CA GLU A 213 25.36 2.50 -26.13
C GLU A 213 24.26 3.53 -26.43
N ASP A 214 24.30 4.63 -25.68
CA ASP A 214 23.33 5.72 -25.69
C ASP A 214 23.26 6.36 -27.09
N THR A 215 22.37 5.85 -27.93
CA THR A 215 22.20 6.26 -29.32
C THR A 215 20.96 7.13 -29.45
N GLY A 216 21.03 8.33 -28.87
CA GLY A 216 20.12 9.45 -29.15
C GLY A 216 19.17 9.77 -28.01
N GLU A 217 19.38 10.96 -27.42
CA GLU A 217 18.62 11.59 -26.32
C GLU A 217 18.39 10.67 -25.13
N ALA A 218 19.33 10.70 -24.17
CA ALA A 218 19.14 10.13 -22.84
C ALA A 218 17.75 10.55 -22.35
N ASP A 219 16.82 9.59 -22.29
CA ASP A 219 15.53 9.79 -21.63
C ASP A 219 15.88 10.22 -20.20
N PRO A 220 15.70 11.50 -19.84
CA PRO A 220 16.17 11.99 -18.55
C PRO A 220 15.32 11.42 -17.39
N PHE A 221 14.35 10.56 -17.71
CA PHE A 221 13.49 9.83 -16.79
C PHE A 221 13.71 8.31 -16.80
N GLY A 222 14.69 7.76 -17.54
CA GLY A 222 14.83 6.31 -17.79
C GLY A 222 15.04 5.42 -16.54
N ASP A 223 15.45 6.00 -15.41
CA ASP A 223 15.63 5.31 -14.12
C ASP A 223 14.45 5.47 -13.14
N ILE A 224 13.37 6.13 -13.58
CA ILE A 224 12.19 6.42 -12.75
C ILE A 224 11.09 5.38 -13.00
N ASP A 225 10.38 4.95 -11.95
CA ASP A 225 9.15 4.15 -12.11
C ASP A 225 8.22 4.81 -13.15
N GLY A 226 7.73 4.05 -14.12
CA GLY A 226 6.92 4.58 -15.23
C GLY A 226 5.72 5.43 -14.78
N ALA A 227 5.10 5.12 -13.64
CA ALA A 227 4.01 5.94 -13.11
C ALA A 227 4.49 7.30 -12.57
N LEU A 228 5.70 7.36 -12.01
CA LEU A 228 6.32 8.60 -11.56
C LEU A 228 6.89 9.41 -12.75
N GLN A 229 7.38 8.75 -13.79
CA GLN A 229 7.75 9.38 -15.07
C GLN A 229 6.53 10.08 -15.69
N ASP A 230 5.40 9.38 -15.82
CA ASP A 230 4.15 9.94 -16.37
C ASP A 230 3.70 11.20 -15.60
N LEU A 231 3.75 11.14 -14.26
CA LEU A 231 3.45 12.31 -13.42
C LEU A 231 4.44 13.45 -13.69
N THR A 232 5.73 13.16 -13.75
CA THR A 232 6.77 14.17 -13.95
C THR A 232 6.60 14.89 -15.29
N VAL A 233 6.34 14.13 -16.37
CA VAL A 233 6.04 14.68 -17.70
C VAL A 233 4.79 15.56 -17.67
N ALA A 234 3.72 15.10 -17.02
CA ALA A 234 2.48 15.88 -16.89
C ALA A 234 2.68 17.20 -16.11
N TRP A 235 3.54 17.19 -15.08
CA TRP A 235 3.89 18.40 -14.33
C TRP A 235 4.84 19.32 -15.11
N ALA A 236 5.73 18.77 -15.93
CA ALA A 236 6.61 19.53 -16.81
C ALA A 236 5.81 20.31 -17.86
N ALA A 237 4.80 19.68 -18.45
CA ALA A 237 3.92 20.27 -19.46
C ALA A 237 3.10 21.48 -18.95
N LEU A 238 3.07 21.75 -17.64
CA LEU A 238 2.37 22.91 -17.09
C LEU A 238 3.13 24.23 -17.31
N GLU A 239 4.44 24.20 -17.59
CA GLU A 239 5.28 25.40 -17.77
C GLU A 239 5.09 26.47 -16.67
N GLY A 240 4.90 26.04 -15.42
CA GLY A 240 4.67 26.91 -14.27
C GLY A 240 3.20 27.27 -13.97
N ALA A 241 2.24 26.84 -14.80
CA ALA A 241 0.82 26.97 -14.51
C ALA A 241 0.37 26.12 -13.29
N ALA A 242 -0.77 26.47 -12.71
CA ALA A 242 -1.39 25.69 -11.64
C ALA A 242 -1.89 24.34 -12.18
N ALA A 243 -1.64 23.26 -11.44
CA ALA A 243 -2.11 21.93 -11.80
C ALA A 243 -3.64 21.84 -11.70
N GLY A 244 -4.26 21.19 -12.69
CA GLY A 244 -5.68 20.87 -12.66
C GLY A 244 -6.05 19.84 -11.58
N PRO A 245 -7.35 19.69 -11.27
CA PRO A 245 -7.81 18.82 -10.17
C PRO A 245 -7.44 17.35 -10.38
N ASP A 246 -7.44 16.86 -11.62
CA ASP A 246 -7.13 15.46 -11.93
C ASP A 246 -5.65 15.14 -11.70
N LEU A 247 -4.75 16.03 -12.15
CA LEU A 247 -3.31 15.86 -11.95
C LEU A 247 -2.96 15.93 -10.46
N LEU A 248 -3.51 16.91 -9.73
CA LEU A 248 -3.36 16.98 -8.27
C LEU A 248 -3.84 15.69 -7.60
N ARG A 249 -5.00 15.17 -8.00
CA ARG A 249 -5.55 13.92 -7.45
C ARG A 249 -4.62 12.73 -7.71
N GLN A 250 -4.10 12.57 -8.92
CA GLN A 250 -3.16 11.49 -9.27
C GLN A 250 -1.87 11.61 -8.45
N THR A 251 -1.30 12.81 -8.33
CA THR A 251 -0.09 13.05 -7.53
C THR A 251 -0.32 12.73 -6.05
N ARG A 252 -1.46 13.14 -5.47
CA ARG A 252 -1.81 12.79 -4.08
C ARG A 252 -1.95 11.27 -3.87
N LEU A 253 -2.52 10.55 -4.84
CA LEU A 253 -2.66 9.09 -4.77
C LEU A 253 -1.31 8.37 -4.81
N SER A 254 -0.32 8.93 -5.50
CA SER A 254 1.06 8.41 -5.58
C SER A 254 1.93 8.70 -4.35
N ALA A 255 1.41 9.38 -3.33
CA ALA A 255 2.18 9.78 -2.16
C ALA A 255 2.44 8.60 -1.21
N ASP A 256 3.20 7.60 -1.64
CA ASP A 256 3.69 6.48 -0.85
C ASP A 256 5.21 6.52 -0.69
N LEU A 257 5.73 5.71 0.25
CA LEU A 257 7.14 5.78 0.63
C LEU A 257 8.08 5.45 -0.54
N PRO A 258 7.90 4.35 -1.31
CA PRO A 258 8.73 4.07 -2.47
C PRO A 258 8.77 5.23 -3.47
N THR A 259 7.60 5.71 -3.89
CA THR A 259 7.49 6.77 -4.91
C THR A 259 8.13 8.07 -4.44
N ILE A 260 7.93 8.45 -3.18
CA ILE A 260 8.56 9.65 -2.60
C ILE A 260 10.08 9.52 -2.54
N LEU A 261 10.60 8.35 -2.16
CA LEU A 261 12.04 8.12 -2.09
C LEU A 261 12.68 8.18 -3.47
N ASP A 262 12.06 7.56 -4.46
CA ASP A 262 12.56 7.55 -5.83
C ASP A 262 12.51 8.97 -6.42
N ALA A 263 11.40 9.70 -6.24
CA ALA A 263 11.29 11.11 -6.65
C ALA A 263 12.34 12.01 -5.97
N LEU A 264 12.61 11.82 -4.67
CA LEU A 264 13.64 12.58 -3.94
C LEU A 264 15.05 12.32 -4.49
N ILE A 265 15.37 11.06 -4.78
CA ILE A 265 16.68 10.67 -5.32
C ILE A 265 16.84 11.23 -6.73
N SER A 266 15.87 11.01 -7.62
CA SER A 266 15.90 11.51 -9.00
C SER A 266 15.97 13.03 -9.05
N ALA A 267 15.21 13.73 -8.19
CA ALA A 267 15.27 15.18 -8.12
C ALA A 267 16.63 15.68 -7.63
N ALA A 268 17.26 15.01 -6.66
CA ALA A 268 18.58 15.40 -6.18
C ALA A 268 19.65 15.21 -7.28
N ILE A 269 19.63 14.07 -7.98
CA ILE A 269 20.54 13.78 -9.10
C ILE A 269 20.37 14.81 -10.22
N ALA A 270 19.13 15.05 -10.65
CA ALA A 270 18.85 16.02 -11.72
C ALA A 270 19.31 17.44 -11.35
N ARG A 271 19.17 17.84 -10.07
CA ARG A 271 19.66 19.13 -9.58
C ARG A 271 21.18 19.22 -9.55
N GLU A 272 21.86 18.15 -9.16
CA GLU A 272 23.32 18.08 -9.16
C GLU A 272 23.89 18.15 -10.59
N ALA A 273 23.18 17.54 -11.54
CA ALA A 273 23.50 17.59 -12.96
C ALA A 273 23.01 18.87 -13.68
N GLU A 274 22.41 19.83 -12.96
CA GLU A 274 21.84 21.08 -13.51
C GLU A 274 20.75 20.88 -14.59
N VAL A 275 20.06 19.74 -14.57
CA VAL A 275 18.96 19.39 -15.49
C VAL A 275 17.62 19.89 -14.93
N HIS A 276 17.41 21.21 -15.01
CA HIS A 276 16.24 21.88 -14.42
C HIS A 276 14.88 21.42 -14.98
N GLU A 277 14.84 21.04 -16.25
CA GLU A 277 13.65 20.53 -16.93
C GLU A 277 13.08 19.24 -16.31
N VAL A 278 13.91 18.48 -15.60
CA VAL A 278 13.51 17.27 -14.86
C VAL A 278 13.43 17.52 -13.36
N ALA A 279 14.38 18.27 -12.82
CA ALA A 279 14.41 18.59 -11.40
C ALA A 279 13.17 19.37 -10.93
N ASP A 280 12.74 20.39 -11.67
CA ASP A 280 11.67 21.28 -11.22
C ASP A 280 10.30 20.58 -11.17
N PRO A 281 9.89 19.80 -12.19
CA PRO A 281 8.66 19.01 -12.12
C PRO A 281 8.67 17.99 -10.99
N LEU A 282 9.78 17.28 -10.76
CA LEU A 282 9.91 16.33 -9.64
C LEU A 282 9.77 17.03 -8.28
N VAL A 283 10.37 18.21 -8.13
CA VAL A 283 10.23 19.03 -6.92
C VAL A 283 8.77 19.41 -6.68
N ARG A 284 8.01 19.79 -7.73
CA ARG A 284 6.58 20.12 -7.61
C ARG A 284 5.73 18.89 -7.25
N VAL A 285 6.03 17.73 -7.84
CA VAL A 285 5.42 16.44 -7.46
C VAL A 285 5.66 16.16 -5.98
N LEU A 286 6.90 16.30 -5.52
CA LEU A 286 7.28 16.10 -4.12
C LEU A 286 6.61 17.08 -3.17
N GLU A 287 6.43 18.34 -3.55
CA GLU A 287 5.72 19.32 -2.73
C GLU A 287 4.27 18.85 -2.45
N VAL A 288 3.56 18.41 -3.48
CA VAL A 288 2.20 17.86 -3.32
C VAL A 288 2.19 16.55 -2.53
N GLN A 289 3.12 15.63 -2.81
CA GLN A 289 3.19 14.35 -2.09
C GLN A 289 3.48 14.55 -0.59
N LEU A 290 4.44 15.40 -0.24
CA LEU A 290 4.80 15.66 1.16
C LEU A 290 3.72 16.50 1.88
N GLU A 291 3.05 17.42 1.17
CA GLU A 291 1.84 18.08 1.69
C GLU A 291 0.75 17.04 2.00
N THR A 292 0.54 16.08 1.11
CA THR A 292 -0.43 14.99 1.29
C THR A 292 -0.10 14.13 2.51
N VAL A 293 1.18 13.79 2.71
CA VAL A 293 1.63 13.05 3.91
C VAL A 293 1.34 13.86 5.17
N ALA A 294 1.67 15.16 5.20
CA ALA A 294 1.37 16.03 6.34
C ALA A 294 -0.15 16.19 6.59
N LEU A 295 -0.96 16.23 5.53
CA LEU A 295 -2.41 16.26 5.63
C LEU A 295 -2.97 14.94 6.19
N ARG A 296 -2.45 13.79 5.76
CA ARG A 296 -2.85 12.47 6.28
C ARG A 296 -2.52 12.33 7.77
N GLU A 297 -1.35 12.79 8.20
CA GLU A 297 -0.96 12.85 9.60
C GLU A 297 -1.94 13.69 10.43
N ARG A 298 -2.24 14.91 9.98
CA ARG A 298 -3.24 15.79 10.63
C ARG A 298 -4.65 15.19 10.60
N GLY A 299 -4.98 14.47 9.54
CA GLY A 299 -6.20 13.69 9.40
C GLY A 299 -6.23 12.42 10.24
N GLY A 300 -5.23 12.18 11.08
CA GLY A 300 -5.17 11.07 12.03
C GLY A 300 -4.62 9.76 11.46
N SER A 301 -4.25 9.69 10.18
CA SER A 301 -3.63 8.49 9.61
C SER A 301 -2.18 8.33 10.08
N THR A 302 -1.77 7.10 10.40
CA THR A 302 -0.41 6.81 10.90
C THR A 302 0.40 5.90 9.95
N GLY A 303 -0.05 5.71 8.72
CA GLY A 303 0.57 4.79 7.78
C GLY A 303 1.98 5.22 7.32
N LEU A 304 2.11 6.48 6.94
CA LEU A 304 3.36 7.10 6.49
C LEU A 304 3.45 8.50 7.09
N THR A 305 4.61 8.84 7.68
CA THR A 305 4.85 10.16 8.26
C THR A 305 6.12 10.80 7.68
N LEU A 306 6.25 12.13 7.79
CA LEU A 306 7.45 12.88 7.42
C LEU A 306 8.68 12.40 8.21
N ASP A 307 8.50 12.01 9.47
CA ASP A 307 9.58 11.43 10.28
C ASP A 307 9.92 10.01 9.84
N ALA A 308 8.94 9.21 9.41
CA ALA A 308 9.20 7.90 8.83
C ALA A 308 9.97 7.99 7.50
N ILE A 309 9.66 9.00 6.67
CA ILE A 309 10.42 9.29 5.44
C ILE A 309 11.87 9.66 5.79
N ALA A 310 12.06 10.56 6.78
CA ALA A 310 13.39 10.94 7.24
C ALA A 310 14.20 9.73 7.74
N ALA A 311 13.56 8.84 8.52
CA ALA A 311 14.18 7.61 9.00
C ALA A 311 14.53 6.64 7.87
N ALA A 312 13.67 6.53 6.85
CA ALA A 312 13.91 5.68 5.69
C ALA A 312 15.09 6.17 4.84
N LEU A 313 15.22 7.50 4.64
CA LEU A 313 16.37 8.11 3.96
C LEU A 313 17.68 7.78 4.71
N ALA A 314 17.69 7.93 6.03
CA ALA A 314 18.84 7.61 6.86
C ALA A 314 19.20 6.11 6.80
N ALA A 315 18.20 5.22 6.84
CA ALA A 315 18.40 3.77 6.77
C ALA A 315 18.93 3.30 5.40
N ARG A 316 18.59 4.01 4.31
CA ARG A 316 19.11 3.74 2.96
C ARG A 316 20.52 4.26 2.72
N GLY A 317 21.05 5.12 3.61
CA GLY A 317 22.36 5.74 3.42
C GLY A 317 22.38 6.72 2.25
N CYS A 318 21.28 7.45 2.03
CA CYS A 318 21.17 8.40 0.92
C CYS A 318 22.22 9.54 1.02
N PRO A 319 22.68 10.09 -0.12
CA PRO A 319 23.59 11.23 -0.15
C PRO A 319 23.05 12.47 0.58
N PRO A 320 23.93 13.37 1.10
CA PRO A 320 23.53 14.56 1.84
C PRO A 320 22.64 15.51 1.04
N GLU A 321 22.75 15.52 -0.29
CA GLU A 321 21.94 16.32 -1.22
C GLU A 321 20.45 15.94 -1.13
N VAL A 322 20.16 14.64 -1.05
CA VAL A 322 18.78 14.11 -0.90
C VAL A 322 18.21 14.55 0.46
N HIS A 323 19.01 14.44 1.53
CA HIS A 323 18.61 14.89 2.86
C HIS A 323 18.36 16.41 2.90
N ALA A 324 19.20 17.20 2.23
CA ALA A 324 19.06 18.65 2.15
C ALA A 324 17.80 19.05 1.36
N LEU A 325 17.51 18.38 0.24
CA LEU A 325 16.30 18.58 -0.54
C LEU A 325 15.05 18.28 0.31
N PHE A 326 15.00 17.12 0.97
CA PHE A 326 13.88 16.76 1.83
C PHE A 326 13.69 17.77 2.97
N ALA A 327 14.78 18.18 3.64
CA ALA A 327 14.72 19.17 4.71
C ALA A 327 14.23 20.54 4.22
N MET A 328 14.63 20.95 3.01
CA MET A 328 14.15 22.17 2.37
C MET A 328 12.64 22.10 2.12
N LEU A 329 12.15 21.00 1.52
CA LEU A 329 10.73 20.80 1.25
C LEU A 329 9.90 20.77 2.54
N ARG A 330 10.37 20.04 3.56
CA ARG A 330 9.74 20.01 4.89
C ARG A 330 9.64 21.40 5.52
N ARG A 331 10.66 22.26 5.36
CA ARG A 331 10.61 23.66 5.82
C ARG A 331 9.58 24.50 5.05
N ARG A 332 9.44 24.29 3.74
CA ARG A 332 8.43 25.00 2.92
C ARG A 332 7.01 24.66 3.37
N LEU A 333 6.75 23.39 3.68
CA LEU A 333 5.46 22.97 4.25
C LEU A 333 5.16 23.64 5.60
N GLY A 334 6.16 23.72 6.48
CA GLY A 334 6.03 24.43 7.76
C GLY A 334 5.96 25.97 7.63
N GLY A 335 6.53 26.53 6.56
CA GLY A 335 6.56 27.96 6.27
C GLY A 335 5.29 28.48 5.59
N GLY A 336 4.63 27.66 4.78
CA GLY A 336 3.36 28.01 4.11
C GLY A 336 2.17 28.17 5.07
N ALA A 337 2.26 27.61 6.28
CA ALA A 337 1.28 27.82 7.34
C ALA A 337 1.38 29.20 8.02
N ARG A 338 2.41 30.02 7.72
CA ARG A 338 2.55 31.38 8.26
C ARG A 338 1.82 32.43 7.41
N ALA A 339 0.52 32.25 7.27
CA ALA A 339 -0.46 33.33 7.25
C ALA A 339 -1.68 33.02 8.16
N GLY A 340 -1.57 31.99 9.00
CA GLY A 340 -2.42 31.77 10.17
C GLY A 340 -1.53 31.72 11.41
N THR A 341 -1.69 32.67 12.30
CA THR A 341 -0.96 32.77 13.56
C THR A 341 -1.03 31.44 14.32
N PRO A 342 0.10 30.82 14.73
CA PRO A 342 0.09 29.66 15.60
C PRO A 342 -0.41 30.11 16.97
N GLY A 343 -1.72 29.93 17.21
CA GLY A 343 -2.41 30.43 18.39
C GLY A 343 -3.77 31.11 18.14
N SER A 344 -4.24 31.27 16.89
CA SER A 344 -5.62 31.69 16.64
C SER A 344 -6.60 30.51 16.65
N GLY A 345 -6.48 29.63 17.66
CA GLY A 345 -7.63 28.81 18.03
C GLY A 345 -8.75 29.80 18.36
N ASP A 346 -9.92 29.61 17.75
CA ASP A 346 -11.08 30.39 18.15
C ASP A 346 -11.26 30.16 19.66
N PRO A 347 -11.07 31.19 20.50
CA PRO A 347 -11.08 31.02 21.95
C PRO A 347 -12.44 30.52 22.46
N GLU A 348 -13.51 30.74 21.69
CA GLU A 348 -14.83 30.19 21.97
C GLU A 348 -14.88 28.69 21.66
N LEU A 349 -14.36 28.26 20.51
CA LEU A 349 -14.23 26.84 20.16
C LEU A 349 -13.30 26.10 21.14
N ASP A 350 -12.19 26.71 21.55
CA ASP A 350 -11.27 26.10 22.52
C ASP A 350 -11.92 25.94 23.90
N ARG A 351 -12.72 26.92 24.35
CA ARG A 351 -13.54 26.77 25.57
C ARG A 351 -14.58 25.66 25.41
N LEU A 352 -15.19 25.54 24.23
CA LEU A 352 -16.16 24.49 23.94
C LEU A 352 -15.50 23.11 23.98
N VAL A 353 -14.35 22.93 23.33
CA VAL A 353 -13.54 21.71 23.35
C VAL A 353 -13.08 21.37 24.78
N GLN A 354 -12.58 22.36 25.53
CA GLN A 354 -12.22 22.17 26.94
C GLN A 354 -13.43 21.77 27.79
N ARG A 355 -14.63 22.29 27.48
CA ARG A 355 -15.86 21.89 28.17
C ARG A 355 -16.27 20.46 27.83
N ILE A 356 -16.15 20.04 26.57
CA ILE A 356 -16.35 18.64 26.14
C ILE A 356 -15.41 17.71 26.91
N GLN A 357 -14.11 18.04 26.95
CA GLN A 357 -13.10 17.28 27.67
C GLN A 357 -13.32 17.30 29.20
N GLY A 358 -13.75 18.43 29.75
CA GLY A 358 -14.09 18.57 31.16
C GLY A 358 -15.32 17.75 31.56
N LEU A 359 -16.32 17.62 30.68
CA LEU A 359 -17.46 16.72 30.85
C LEU A 359 -16.97 15.25 30.86
N ARG A 360 -16.11 14.87 29.90
CA ARG A 360 -15.46 13.55 29.87
C ARG A 360 -14.74 13.23 31.19
N ALA A 361 -13.90 14.12 31.69
CA ALA A 361 -13.17 13.92 32.95
C ALA A 361 -14.10 13.76 34.17
N LYS A 362 -15.20 14.52 34.23
CA LYS A 362 -16.19 14.42 35.32
C LYS A 362 -17.00 13.13 35.26
N THR A 363 -17.32 12.64 34.06
CA THR A 363 -18.05 11.38 33.89
C THR A 363 -17.24 10.16 34.33
N VAL A 364 -15.92 10.16 34.10
CA VAL A 364 -15.01 9.06 34.53
C VAL A 364 -14.80 9.04 36.05
N GLY A 365 -14.73 10.21 36.70
CA GLY A 365 -14.43 10.32 38.13
C GLY A 365 -15.62 10.12 39.08
N ARG A 366 -16.86 10.05 38.57
CA ARG A 366 -18.08 10.03 39.42
C ARG A 366 -19.04 8.87 39.13
N GLY A 367 -18.71 7.96 38.22
CA GLY A 367 -19.60 6.83 37.89
C GLY A 367 -20.94 7.31 37.33
N CYS A 368 -20.91 8.34 36.48
CA CYS A 368 -22.09 8.80 35.74
C CYS A 368 -22.71 7.62 34.97
N THR A 369 -24.04 7.53 34.99
CA THR A 369 -24.78 6.52 34.24
C THR A 369 -24.64 6.77 32.73
N GLU A 370 -24.82 5.75 31.89
CA GLU A 370 -24.77 5.90 30.42
C GLU A 370 -25.71 7.02 29.92
N GLN A 371 -26.77 7.30 30.69
CA GLN A 371 -27.81 8.27 30.40
C GLN A 371 -27.33 9.73 30.47
N GLU A 372 -26.48 10.08 31.43
CA GLU A 372 -25.94 11.43 31.61
C GLU A 372 -24.93 11.80 30.52
N ALA A 373 -24.23 10.79 30.01
CA ALA A 373 -23.22 10.97 29.00
C ALA A 373 -23.84 11.30 27.62
N MET A 374 -24.99 10.70 27.27
CA MET A 374 -25.65 10.98 25.99
C MET A 374 -26.31 12.38 25.95
N ALA A 375 -26.86 12.84 27.08
CA ALA A 375 -27.33 14.22 27.20
C ALA A 375 -26.19 15.24 27.00
N ALA A 376 -24.98 14.92 27.49
CA ALA A 376 -23.80 15.72 27.23
C ALA A 376 -23.44 15.72 25.73
N ALA A 377 -23.48 14.57 25.04
CA ALA A 377 -23.20 14.48 23.61
C ALA A 377 -24.18 15.28 22.74
N GLU A 378 -25.49 15.26 23.07
CA GLU A 378 -26.50 16.06 22.37
C GLU A 378 -26.31 17.56 22.60
N LYS A 379 -26.05 17.98 23.85
CA LYS A 379 -25.76 19.39 24.12
C LYS A 379 -24.51 19.86 23.39
N VAL A 380 -23.50 19.01 23.31
CA VAL A 380 -22.27 19.29 22.56
C VAL A 380 -22.58 19.49 21.08
N ALA A 381 -23.38 18.61 20.47
CA ALA A 381 -23.82 18.80 19.09
C ALA A 381 -24.57 20.13 18.90
N GLU A 382 -25.53 20.44 19.75
CA GLU A 382 -26.29 21.71 19.69
C GLU A 382 -25.38 22.95 19.83
N LEU A 383 -24.36 22.87 20.71
CA LEU A 383 -23.39 23.96 20.90
C LEU A 383 -22.47 24.12 19.68
N LEU A 384 -22.03 23.01 19.07
CA LEU A 384 -21.23 23.03 17.85
C LEU A 384 -22.02 23.62 16.67
N ASP A 385 -23.30 23.27 16.54
CA ASP A 385 -24.17 23.82 15.51
C ASP A 385 -24.38 25.33 15.70
N ARG A 386 -24.64 25.77 16.94
CA ARG A 386 -24.78 27.21 17.26
C ARG A 386 -23.52 27.99 16.96
N HIS A 387 -22.35 27.44 17.27
CA HIS A 387 -21.06 28.02 16.94
C HIS A 387 -20.84 28.10 15.42
N GLY A 388 -21.17 27.04 14.68
CA GLY A 388 -21.14 27.07 13.22
C GLY A 388 -22.05 28.15 12.61
N LEU A 389 -23.20 28.44 13.22
CA LEU A 389 -24.12 29.49 12.79
C LEU A 389 -23.64 30.92 13.10
N SER A 390 -22.81 31.12 14.14
CA SER A 390 -22.32 32.46 14.52
C SER A 390 -21.16 32.94 13.63
N LEU A 391 -20.50 32.02 12.93
CA LEU A 391 -19.37 32.32 12.05
C LEU A 391 -19.82 32.87 10.69
N SER A 392 -19.00 33.75 10.13
CA SER A 392 -19.11 34.10 8.72
C SER A 392 -18.72 32.91 7.83
N GLU A 393 -19.19 32.92 6.57
CA GLU A 393 -18.85 31.86 5.61
C GLU A 393 -17.33 31.74 5.38
N LEU A 394 -16.60 32.86 5.42
CA LEU A 394 -15.14 32.89 5.29
C LEU A 394 -14.46 32.26 6.50
N GLU A 395 -14.89 32.61 7.72
CA GLU A 395 -14.35 32.01 8.95
C GLU A 395 -14.67 30.51 9.03
N PHE A 396 -15.85 30.10 8.58
CA PHE A 396 -16.24 28.71 8.52
C PHE A 396 -15.36 27.89 7.57
N ARG A 397 -15.13 28.39 6.35
CA ARG A 397 -14.27 27.73 5.35
C ARG A 397 -12.78 27.73 5.73
N ALA A 398 -12.36 28.67 6.58
CA ALA A 398 -10.98 28.73 7.08
C ALA A 398 -10.70 27.72 8.20
N GLN A 399 -11.73 27.06 8.76
CA GLN A 399 -11.53 26.07 9.81
C GLN A 399 -10.78 24.84 9.27
N PRO A 400 -9.70 24.42 9.92
CA PRO A 400 -9.00 23.21 9.53
C PRO A 400 -9.83 21.97 9.88
N CYS A 401 -9.89 21.02 8.95
CA CYS A 401 -10.30 19.65 9.28
C CYS A 401 -9.11 18.87 9.84
N GLU A 402 -9.38 18.05 10.84
CA GLU A 402 -8.41 17.16 11.48
C GLU A 402 -9.03 15.77 11.68
N GLY A 403 -8.23 14.81 12.13
CA GLY A 403 -8.75 13.50 12.46
C GLY A 403 -8.14 12.87 13.70
N ILE A 404 -8.94 12.05 14.36
CA ILE A 404 -8.58 11.28 15.54
C ILE A 404 -8.73 9.80 15.22
N GLY A 405 -7.65 9.04 15.43
CA GLY A 405 -7.65 7.60 15.24
C GLY A 405 -7.86 6.86 16.55
N ILE A 406 -9.02 6.23 16.69
CA ILE A 406 -9.39 5.37 17.81
C ILE A 406 -8.80 3.98 17.61
N GLN A 407 -7.86 3.62 18.45
CA GLN A 407 -7.23 2.30 18.44
C GLN A 407 -8.12 1.30 19.18
N THR A 408 -8.58 0.26 18.48
CA THR A 408 -9.25 -0.87 19.15
C THR A 408 -8.23 -1.90 19.60
N ASN A 409 -8.61 -2.77 20.53
CA ASN A 409 -7.82 -3.94 20.91
C ASN A 409 -8.09 -5.17 20.04
N ARG A 410 -8.87 -5.03 18.95
CA ARG A 410 -9.43 -6.15 18.18
C ARG A 410 -8.88 -6.16 16.77
N ARG A 411 -8.45 -7.32 16.27
CA ARG A 411 -8.01 -7.51 14.86
C ARG A 411 -9.16 -7.72 13.87
N ARG A 412 -10.37 -7.95 14.37
CA ARG A 412 -11.58 -8.26 13.60
C ARG A 412 -12.72 -7.38 14.07
N ARG A 413 -13.67 -7.15 13.17
CA ARG A 413 -14.88 -6.42 13.52
C ARG A 413 -15.71 -7.18 14.56
N ALA A 414 -16.35 -6.43 15.45
CA ALA A 414 -17.32 -6.87 16.44
C ALA A 414 -18.60 -6.02 16.32
N PRO A 415 -19.71 -6.41 16.94
CA PRO A 415 -20.99 -5.71 16.77
C PRO A 415 -20.97 -4.21 17.09
N ILE A 416 -20.19 -3.76 18.08
CA ILE A 416 -20.00 -2.32 18.40
C ILE A 416 -19.55 -1.49 17.19
N ASP A 417 -18.80 -2.09 16.27
CA ASP A 417 -18.30 -1.40 15.08
C ASP A 417 -19.42 -0.99 14.11
N ASP A 418 -20.61 -1.60 14.23
CA ASP A 418 -21.78 -1.24 13.45
C ASP A 418 -22.38 0.12 13.93
N CYS A 419 -21.99 0.63 15.11
CA CYS A 419 -22.36 1.97 15.61
C CYS A 419 -21.49 3.10 15.04
N ILE A 420 -20.27 2.80 14.60
CA ILE A 420 -19.25 3.80 14.24
C ILE A 420 -19.73 4.76 13.13
N PRO A 421 -20.37 4.30 12.04
CA PRO A 421 -20.92 5.21 11.04
C PRO A 421 -22.02 6.12 11.59
N ALA A 422 -22.83 5.66 12.54
CA ALA A 422 -23.88 6.46 13.15
C ALA A 422 -23.29 7.54 14.07
N ILE A 423 -22.23 7.22 14.82
CA ILE A 423 -21.48 8.19 15.63
C ILE A 423 -20.88 9.29 14.75
N ALA A 424 -20.19 8.90 13.67
CA ALA A 424 -19.58 9.85 12.75
C ALA A 424 -20.65 10.74 12.09
N ALA A 425 -21.74 10.13 11.63
CA ALA A 425 -22.87 10.86 11.07
C ALA A 425 -23.50 11.83 12.08
N PHE A 426 -23.58 11.48 13.36
CA PHE A 426 -24.20 12.34 14.37
C PHE A 426 -23.47 13.70 14.52
N PHE A 427 -22.16 13.74 14.33
CA PHE A 427 -21.35 14.96 14.40
C PHE A 427 -20.87 15.46 13.02
N ASP A 428 -21.43 14.94 11.92
CA ASP A 428 -21.03 15.28 10.54
C ASP A 428 -19.56 14.98 10.19
N CYS A 429 -18.96 14.03 10.90
CA CYS A 429 -17.65 13.49 10.57
C CYS A 429 -17.71 12.49 9.41
N ARG A 430 -16.58 12.34 8.72
CA ARG A 430 -16.27 11.17 7.91
C ARG A 430 -15.53 10.14 8.77
N VAL A 431 -15.66 8.86 8.42
CA VAL A 431 -14.99 7.79 9.15
C VAL A 431 -14.53 6.69 8.22
N TRP A 432 -13.32 6.18 8.44
CA TRP A 432 -12.82 4.98 7.79
C TRP A 432 -12.12 4.07 8.79
N ALA A 433 -11.87 2.83 8.35
CA ALA A 433 -11.13 1.85 9.14
C ALA A 433 -9.76 1.62 8.52
N GLU A 434 -8.72 1.73 9.34
CA GLU A 434 -7.35 1.35 8.98
C GLU A 434 -7.04 -0.05 9.51
N ARG A 435 -6.41 -0.85 8.66
CA ARG A 435 -5.98 -2.21 9.02
C ARG A 435 -4.62 -2.50 8.41
N ALA A 436 -3.58 -2.29 9.20
CA ALA A 436 -2.24 -2.77 8.87
C ALA A 436 -2.12 -4.28 9.15
N ALA A 437 -1.23 -4.96 8.42
CA ALA A 437 -0.96 -6.39 8.62
C ALA A 437 -0.52 -6.66 10.06
N GLY A 438 -1.22 -7.54 10.77
CA GLY A 438 -0.91 -7.90 12.16
C GLY A 438 -1.33 -6.86 13.22
N ALA A 439 -1.68 -5.63 12.83
CA ALA A 439 -2.13 -4.59 13.74
C ALA A 439 -3.62 -4.76 14.12
N PRO A 440 -4.04 -4.27 15.30
CA PRO A 440 -5.45 -4.19 15.62
C PRO A 440 -6.16 -3.14 14.74
N LEU A 441 -7.47 -3.30 14.59
CA LEU A 441 -8.33 -2.42 13.82
C LEU A 441 -8.33 -1.02 14.45
N ARG A 442 -8.25 -0.01 13.60
CA ARG A 442 -8.28 1.39 14.00
C ARG A 442 -9.35 2.12 13.20
N TYR A 443 -10.08 3.02 13.84
CA TYR A 443 -11.08 3.85 13.17
C TYR A 443 -10.66 5.30 13.22
N VAL A 444 -10.64 5.96 12.08
CA VAL A 444 -10.24 7.37 11.99
C VAL A 444 -11.49 8.20 11.72
N PHE A 445 -11.83 9.06 12.66
CA PHE A 445 -12.86 10.10 12.51
C PHE A 445 -12.20 11.35 11.97
N PHE A 446 -12.81 11.98 10.97
CA PHE A 446 -12.27 13.15 10.28
C PHE A 446 -13.36 14.20 10.07
N GLY A 447 -13.05 15.46 10.38
CA GLY A 447 -14.00 16.55 10.33
C GLY A 447 -13.45 17.79 11.04
N LEU A 448 -14.34 18.71 11.42
CA LEU A 448 -13.93 19.85 12.24
C LEU A 448 -13.52 19.37 13.63
N ARG A 449 -12.54 20.06 14.23
CA ARG A 449 -11.96 19.71 15.54
C ARG A 449 -12.99 19.42 16.63
N GLY A 450 -14.01 20.28 16.75
CA GLY A 450 -15.08 20.11 17.74
C GLY A 450 -15.87 18.82 17.53
N ASP A 451 -16.21 18.51 16.28
CA ASP A 451 -16.99 17.33 15.91
C ASP A 451 -16.22 16.02 16.10
N VAL A 452 -14.94 16.02 15.75
CA VAL A 452 -14.08 14.84 15.89
C VAL A 452 -13.84 14.55 17.37
N THR A 453 -13.63 15.58 18.20
CA THR A 453 -13.53 15.44 19.66
C THR A 453 -14.83 14.89 20.26
N ALA A 454 -15.98 15.40 19.81
CA ALA A 454 -17.29 14.92 20.27
C ALA A 454 -17.57 13.47 19.84
N SER A 455 -17.12 13.10 18.63
CA SER A 455 -17.23 11.73 18.11
C SER A 455 -16.40 10.74 18.92
N GLU A 456 -15.17 11.09 19.29
CA GLU A 456 -14.33 10.28 20.18
C GLU A 456 -15.02 10.06 21.53
N TYR A 457 -15.55 11.14 22.12
CA TYR A 457 -16.26 11.05 23.39
C TYR A 457 -17.48 10.12 23.31
N LEU A 458 -18.31 10.26 22.27
CA LEU A 458 -19.48 9.40 22.07
C LEU A 458 -19.09 7.94 21.81
N TYR A 459 -17.98 7.68 21.11
CA TYR A 459 -17.46 6.33 20.94
C TYR A 459 -17.14 5.66 22.30
N GLU A 460 -16.43 6.36 23.20
CA GLU A 460 -16.09 5.80 24.51
C GLU A 460 -17.34 5.46 25.33
N MET A 461 -18.38 6.27 25.21
CA MET A 461 -19.64 6.02 25.90
C MET A 461 -20.37 4.82 25.34
N VAL A 462 -20.41 4.68 24.02
CA VAL A 462 -20.98 3.49 23.37
C VAL A 462 -20.19 2.24 23.79
N GLU A 463 -18.86 2.31 23.91
CA GLU A 463 -18.05 1.20 24.40
C GLU A 463 -18.45 0.78 25.82
N ARG A 464 -18.61 1.74 26.75
CA ARG A 464 -19.09 1.45 28.11
C ARG A 464 -20.50 0.87 28.13
N ALA A 465 -21.42 1.44 27.34
CA ALA A 465 -22.79 0.93 27.23
C ALA A 465 -22.82 -0.52 26.72
N PHE A 466 -21.93 -0.87 25.78
CA PHE A 466 -21.76 -2.24 25.31
C PHE A 466 -21.36 -3.19 26.43
N ASP A 467 -20.43 -2.79 27.28
CA ASP A 467 -19.99 -3.61 28.41
C ASP A 467 -21.12 -3.77 29.45
N THR A 468 -21.71 -2.67 29.92
CA THR A 468 -22.78 -2.67 30.93
C THR A 468 -24.00 -3.49 30.48
N GLU A 469 -24.52 -3.22 29.29
CA GLU A 469 -25.72 -3.88 28.79
C GLU A 469 -25.46 -5.37 28.48
N THR A 470 -24.25 -5.70 28.01
CA THR A 470 -23.87 -7.11 27.79
C THR A 470 -23.82 -7.86 29.12
N ASP A 471 -23.29 -7.26 30.18
CA ASP A 471 -23.19 -7.90 31.48
C ASP A 471 -24.56 -8.01 32.16
N MET A 472 -25.42 -7.00 32.03
CA MET A 472 -26.83 -7.09 32.44
C MET A 472 -27.57 -8.21 31.70
N PHE A 473 -27.38 -8.33 30.38
CA PHE A 473 -27.99 -9.41 29.61
C PHE A 473 -27.50 -10.80 30.07
N ARG A 474 -26.19 -10.95 30.33
CA ARG A 474 -25.61 -12.21 30.82
C ARG A 474 -26.15 -12.63 32.19
N ALA A 475 -26.62 -11.68 33.00
CA ALA A 475 -27.25 -11.94 34.28
C ALA A 475 -28.77 -12.25 34.17
N GLY A 476 -29.38 -12.02 33.02
CA GLY A 476 -30.84 -12.13 32.82
C GLY A 476 -31.35 -13.52 32.42
N GLU A 477 -32.67 -13.71 32.57
CA GLU A 477 -33.36 -15.00 32.32
C GLU A 477 -33.19 -15.50 30.88
N ILE A 478 -33.31 -14.61 29.87
CA ILE A 478 -33.15 -14.95 28.44
C ILE A 478 -31.79 -15.62 28.18
N TYR A 479 -30.72 -15.16 28.85
CA TYR A 479 -29.40 -15.73 28.69
C TYR A 479 -29.24 -17.08 29.41
N LEU A 480 -29.89 -17.23 30.57
CA LEU A 480 -29.88 -18.47 31.36
C LEU A 480 -30.61 -19.62 30.64
N GLU A 481 -31.73 -19.31 29.96
CA GLU A 481 -32.51 -20.29 29.17
C GLU A 481 -31.74 -20.80 27.93
N LEU A 482 -30.79 -20.03 27.41
CA LEU A 482 -29.99 -20.35 26.22
C LEU A 482 -28.66 -21.04 26.56
N ALA A 483 -28.63 -21.92 27.57
CA ALA A 483 -27.41 -22.53 28.11
C ALA A 483 -26.48 -23.19 27.06
N GLY A 484 -27.03 -23.77 25.98
CA GLY A 484 -26.27 -24.38 24.88
C GLY A 484 -25.78 -23.40 23.80
N GLU A 485 -26.29 -22.16 23.78
CA GLU A 485 -26.04 -21.18 22.71
C GLU A 485 -25.53 -19.83 23.22
N ARG A 486 -25.02 -19.77 24.45
CA ARG A 486 -24.59 -18.54 25.14
C ARG A 486 -23.70 -17.59 24.31
N ARG A 487 -22.76 -18.13 23.52
CA ARG A 487 -21.91 -17.32 22.63
C ARG A 487 -22.73 -16.68 21.50
N SER A 488 -23.64 -17.44 20.89
CA SER A 488 -24.56 -16.95 19.85
C SER A 488 -25.58 -15.97 20.42
N ALA A 489 -26.07 -16.20 21.65
CA ALA A 489 -26.96 -15.31 22.36
C ALA A 489 -26.30 -13.95 22.64
N THR A 490 -25.09 -13.96 23.23
CA THR A 490 -24.31 -12.73 23.48
C THR A 490 -24.07 -11.96 22.18
N ASN A 491 -23.63 -12.64 21.11
CA ASN A 491 -23.38 -11.99 19.84
C ASN A 491 -24.68 -11.44 19.20
N SER A 492 -25.80 -12.15 19.31
CA SER A 492 -27.10 -11.70 18.80
C SER A 492 -27.61 -10.47 19.56
N PHE A 493 -27.47 -10.47 20.89
CA PHE A 493 -27.76 -9.34 21.76
C PHE A 493 -26.92 -8.12 21.37
N GLN A 494 -25.60 -8.27 21.25
CA GLN A 494 -24.71 -7.17 20.88
C GLN A 494 -24.99 -6.61 19.47
N ILE A 495 -25.44 -7.44 18.52
CA ILE A 495 -25.91 -6.97 17.20
C ILE A 495 -27.20 -6.14 17.35
N GLY A 496 -28.15 -6.60 18.16
CA GLY A 496 -29.37 -5.84 18.47
C GLY A 496 -29.05 -4.51 19.14
N LEU A 497 -28.16 -4.52 20.15
CA LEU A 497 -27.70 -3.33 20.86
C LEU A 497 -27.10 -2.29 19.91
N ALA A 498 -26.21 -2.73 19.01
CA ALA A 498 -25.65 -1.86 17.98
C ALA A 498 -26.73 -1.21 17.11
N ARG A 499 -27.72 -2.01 16.71
CA ARG A 499 -28.82 -1.55 15.86
C ARG A 499 -29.70 -0.52 16.58
N GLY A 500 -30.04 -0.77 17.85
CA GLY A 500 -30.81 0.14 18.68
C GLY A 500 -30.11 1.49 18.86
N ILE A 501 -28.84 1.48 19.27
CA ILE A 501 -28.03 2.70 19.45
C ILE A 501 -27.92 3.48 18.13
N ALA A 502 -27.57 2.81 17.02
CA ALA A 502 -27.45 3.46 15.73
C ALA A 502 -28.78 4.07 15.25
N GLY A 503 -29.90 3.37 15.46
CA GLY A 503 -31.23 3.89 15.14
C GLY A 503 -31.62 5.11 15.97
N LYS A 504 -31.28 5.10 17.27
CA LYS A 504 -31.49 6.24 18.18
C LYS A 504 -30.70 7.47 17.73
N LEU A 505 -29.40 7.32 17.50
CA LEU A 505 -28.53 8.42 17.01
C LEU A 505 -29.03 8.98 15.68
N GLY A 506 -29.47 8.13 14.75
CA GLY A 506 -30.09 8.56 13.49
C GLY A 506 -31.34 9.40 13.71
N SER A 507 -32.26 8.93 14.56
CA SER A 507 -33.51 9.65 14.87
C SER A 507 -33.24 11.01 15.53
N MET A 508 -32.26 11.07 16.45
CA MET A 508 -31.87 12.33 17.11
C MET A 508 -31.26 13.33 16.13
N ARG A 509 -30.39 12.86 15.23
CA ARG A 509 -29.84 13.68 14.16
C ARG A 509 -30.96 14.23 13.26
N GLU A 510 -31.89 13.39 12.82
CA GLU A 510 -33.00 13.82 11.95
C GLU A 510 -33.86 14.90 12.60
N ALA A 511 -34.16 14.75 13.90
CA ALA A 511 -34.88 15.76 14.68
C ALA A 511 -34.10 17.08 14.76
N ARG A 512 -32.79 17.03 15.05
CA ARG A 512 -31.92 18.20 15.10
C ARG A 512 -31.82 18.92 13.75
N ASP A 513 -31.59 18.16 12.67
CA ASP A 513 -31.47 18.69 11.32
C ASP A 513 -32.79 19.34 10.86
N ALA A 514 -33.95 18.86 11.34
CA ALA A 514 -35.24 19.49 11.10
C ALA A 514 -35.38 20.85 11.82
N VAL A 515 -34.94 20.95 13.08
CA VAL A 515 -34.94 22.21 13.84
C VAL A 515 -34.03 23.24 13.16
N MET A 516 -32.81 22.86 12.77
CA MET A 516 -31.84 23.78 12.16
C MET A 516 -32.29 24.34 10.80
N ARG A 517 -32.97 23.52 9.99
CA ARG A 517 -33.57 23.97 8.72
C ARG A 517 -34.69 24.99 8.92
N SER A 518 -35.43 24.88 10.03
CA SER A 518 -36.55 25.79 10.31
C SER A 518 -36.13 27.14 10.92
N SER A 519 -34.96 27.22 11.55
CA SER A 519 -34.56 28.38 12.36
C SER A 519 -33.64 29.38 11.68
N SER A 520 -32.82 28.98 10.70
CA SER A 520 -31.65 29.79 10.30
C SER A 520 -31.64 30.31 8.85
N GLY A 521 -32.50 29.85 7.93
CA GLY A 521 -32.48 30.28 6.52
C GLY A 521 -31.19 29.99 5.74
N ARG A 522 -30.12 29.53 6.42
CA ARG A 522 -28.84 29.05 5.91
C ARG A 522 -28.77 27.54 6.10
N ASP A 523 -28.53 26.81 5.03
CA ASP A 523 -28.36 25.36 5.12
C ASP A 523 -26.91 25.02 5.53
N LEU A 524 -26.61 25.11 6.84
CA LEU A 524 -25.27 24.88 7.42
C LEU A 524 -24.80 23.43 7.25
N VAL A 525 -25.73 22.46 7.32
CA VAL A 525 -25.40 21.03 7.25
C VAL A 525 -24.79 20.65 5.90
N PRO A 526 -25.36 21.04 4.74
CA PRO A 526 -24.69 20.86 3.44
C PRO A 526 -23.35 21.56 3.33
N ALA A 527 -23.21 22.77 3.89
CA ALA A 527 -21.95 23.52 3.83
C ALA A 527 -20.82 22.82 4.60
N LYS A 528 -21.12 22.30 5.79
CA LYS A 528 -20.20 21.50 6.61
C LYS A 528 -19.80 20.20 5.91
N ALA A 529 -20.77 19.47 5.38
CA ALA A 529 -20.51 18.24 4.65
C ALA A 529 -19.61 18.47 3.42
N ALA A 530 -19.86 19.54 2.66
CA ALA A 530 -19.06 19.91 1.50
C ALA A 530 -17.62 20.28 1.88
N LEU A 531 -17.42 21.06 2.95
CA LEU A 531 -16.09 21.40 3.46
C LEU A 531 -15.32 20.14 3.88
N VAL A 532 -15.95 19.25 4.65
CA VAL A 532 -15.31 18.00 5.09
C VAL A 532 -14.99 17.10 3.90
N ASP A 533 -15.86 17.01 2.89
CA ASP A 533 -15.60 16.23 1.68
C ASP A 533 -14.44 16.80 0.85
N GLU A 534 -14.35 18.14 0.73
CA GLU A 534 -13.23 18.81 0.06
C GLU A 534 -11.90 18.53 0.77
N GLU A 535 -11.86 18.71 2.10
CA GLU A 535 -10.68 18.43 2.90
C GLU A 535 -10.31 16.94 2.89
N MET A 536 -11.31 16.05 2.90
CA MET A 536 -11.08 14.60 2.80
C MET A 536 -10.48 14.21 1.44
N ALA A 537 -10.88 14.88 0.36
CA ALA A 537 -10.31 14.64 -0.96
C ALA A 537 -8.81 15.04 -1.03
N LYS A 538 -8.40 16.07 -0.26
CA LYS A 538 -6.99 16.49 -0.16
C LYS A 538 -6.11 15.44 0.53
N LEU A 539 -6.68 14.54 1.35
CA LEU A 539 -5.94 13.43 1.96
C LEU A 539 -5.45 12.39 0.95
N GLY A 540 -6.00 12.37 -0.28
CA GLY A 540 -5.56 11.44 -1.33
C GLY A 540 -5.64 9.96 -0.92
N LEU A 541 -6.65 9.57 -0.15
CA LEU A 541 -6.80 8.20 0.33
C LEU A 541 -7.57 7.34 -0.69
N ASN A 542 -7.09 6.11 -0.92
CA ASN A 542 -7.82 5.12 -1.71
C ASN A 542 -8.70 4.26 -0.79
N LEU A 543 -9.97 4.65 -0.64
CA LEU A 543 -10.92 3.98 0.23
C LEU A 543 -11.82 3.04 -0.57
N GLN A 544 -11.89 1.77 -0.14
CA GLN A 544 -12.83 0.82 -0.69
C GLN A 544 -14.14 0.84 0.11
N ARG A 545 -15.25 1.16 -0.56
CA ARG A 545 -16.57 1.04 0.06
C ARG A 545 -16.87 -0.44 0.28
N LYS A 546 -16.81 -0.88 1.52
CA LYS A 546 -17.20 -2.25 1.87
C LYS A 546 -18.73 -2.35 1.86
N GLY A 547 -19.27 -3.28 1.08
CA GLY A 547 -20.70 -3.56 1.06
C GLY A 547 -21.21 -3.93 2.45
N SER A 548 -22.46 -3.58 2.74
CA SER A 548 -23.15 -4.03 3.96
C SER A 548 -23.09 -5.55 4.03
N SER A 549 -22.69 -6.11 5.17
CA SER A 549 -22.61 -7.57 5.32
C SER A 549 -23.99 -8.19 5.06
N ARG A 550 -24.04 -9.30 4.31
CA ARG A 550 -25.25 -10.14 4.20
C ARG A 550 -25.83 -10.38 5.60
N GLY A 551 -27.15 -10.39 5.72
CA GLY A 551 -27.86 -10.52 6.99
C GLY A 551 -27.24 -11.59 7.89
N LYS A 552 -26.86 -11.19 9.11
CA LYS A 552 -26.30 -12.11 10.11
C LYS A 552 -27.45 -12.94 10.67
N ARG A 553 -27.27 -14.26 10.80
CA ARG A 553 -28.23 -15.10 11.53
C ARG A 553 -28.15 -14.75 13.01
N VAL A 554 -29.28 -14.38 13.61
CA VAL A 554 -29.39 -13.96 15.02
C VAL A 554 -30.43 -14.80 15.75
N LEU A 555 -30.24 -14.97 17.05
CA LEU A 555 -31.29 -15.47 17.95
C LEU A 555 -32.27 -14.35 18.23
N ARG A 556 -33.54 -14.56 17.87
CA ARG A 556 -34.55 -13.51 17.81
C ARG A 556 -34.73 -12.78 19.14
N ASP A 557 -34.89 -13.53 20.24
CA ASP A 557 -35.21 -12.93 21.54
C ASP A 557 -34.00 -12.20 22.14
N ALA A 558 -32.79 -12.76 22.01
CA ALA A 558 -31.55 -12.09 22.39
C ALA A 558 -31.33 -10.81 21.56
N TYR A 559 -31.57 -10.87 20.24
CA TYR A 559 -31.49 -9.71 19.36
C TYR A 559 -32.50 -8.62 19.75
N ALA A 560 -33.76 -8.98 19.97
CA ALA A 560 -34.81 -8.03 20.35
C ALA A 560 -34.52 -7.39 21.72
N ALA A 561 -34.02 -8.16 22.68
CA ALA A 561 -33.58 -7.64 23.98
C ALA A 561 -32.44 -6.63 23.82
N GLY A 562 -31.47 -6.92 22.95
CA GLY A 562 -30.39 -6.00 22.61
C GLY A 562 -30.89 -4.72 21.94
N GLU A 563 -31.78 -4.84 20.95
CA GLU A 563 -32.37 -3.69 20.26
C GLU A 563 -33.15 -2.79 21.23
N ALA A 564 -33.96 -3.38 22.12
CA ALA A 564 -34.67 -2.65 23.16
C ALA A 564 -33.72 -1.99 24.18
N ALA A 565 -32.61 -2.63 24.55
CA ALA A 565 -31.57 -2.00 25.38
C ALA A 565 -30.94 -0.81 24.67
N GLY A 566 -30.60 -0.94 23.38
CA GLY A 566 -30.06 0.15 22.57
C GLY A 566 -31.03 1.30 22.32
N GLN A 567 -32.34 1.04 22.31
CA GLN A 567 -33.38 2.09 22.25
C GLN A 567 -33.61 2.79 23.60
N ARG A 568 -33.47 2.04 24.69
CA ARG A 568 -33.49 2.55 26.09
C ARG A 568 -32.21 3.26 26.48
N PHE A 569 -31.24 3.32 25.57
CA PHE A 569 -30.18 4.31 25.63
C PHE A 569 -30.87 5.69 25.63
N GLU A 570 -31.15 6.20 26.82
CA GLU A 570 -32.01 7.36 27.09
C GLU A 570 -31.26 8.46 27.84
N PHE A 571 -31.88 9.63 27.78
CA PHE A 571 -31.40 10.98 28.06
C PHE A 571 -31.94 11.45 29.42
N ALA A 572 -31.13 12.16 30.21
CA ALA A 572 -31.64 12.96 31.33
C ALA A 572 -31.30 14.44 31.11
N ASP A 573 -32.33 15.31 31.20
CA ASP A 573 -32.20 16.76 31.29
C ASP A 573 -31.47 17.14 32.58
N ALA A 574 -30.17 17.40 32.49
CA ALA A 574 -29.44 18.02 33.58
C ALA A 574 -28.41 19.02 33.04
N ILE A 575 -28.87 20.02 32.29
CA ILE A 575 -28.09 21.23 32.05
C ILE A 575 -29.01 22.44 32.31
N PRO A 576 -28.83 23.17 33.42
CA PRO A 576 -29.51 24.44 33.63
C PRO A 576 -29.16 25.41 32.49
N ALA A 577 -30.17 26.14 32.02
CA ALA A 577 -30.00 27.21 31.05
C ALA A 577 -28.97 28.26 31.55
N PRO A 578 -28.24 28.94 30.65
CA PRO A 578 -27.23 29.92 31.01
C PRO A 578 -27.85 31.14 31.69
N ASN A 579 -27.16 31.65 32.72
CA ASN A 579 -27.19 33.07 33.08
C ASN A 579 -26.18 33.83 32.22
#